data_AF-A0A3N5PIP3-F1
#
_entry.id   AF-A0A3N5PIP3-F1
#
_cell.length_a   1.000
_cell.length_b   1.000
_cell.length_c   1.000
_cell.angle_alpha   90.00
_cell.angle_beta   90.00
_cell.angle_gamma   90.00
#
_symmetry.space_group_name_H-M   'P 1'
#
loop_
_entity.id
_entity.type
_entity.pdbx_description
1 polymer ?
#
loop_
_entity_poly.entity_id
_entity_poly.type
_entity_poly.pdbx_seq_one_letter_code
_entity_poly.pdbx_strand_id
1 'polypeptide(L)'
;MTKKYKKLNETFNIDDNSDEVIHPEIAEESPKEIVTKKETLIDDIRKDYEYTRGNLYSIIEKGQEAINNVLELAQETDAPRAYEVVGQLIKNVSDATDKLMDLQKKIKALDETKQQRGPTNVTNALFVGSTAELSKMLKSQLKNVNGDK
;
A
#
# COMPACT_ATOMS: atom_id res chain seq x y z
N MET A 1 -53.09 1.48 38.58
CA MET A 1 -51.72 1.06 38.21
C MET A 1 -51.32 -0.15 39.05
N THR A 2 -51.04 -1.28 38.40
CA THR A 2 -50.98 -2.62 39.01
C THR A 2 -49.71 -2.80 39.84
N LYS A 3 -49.84 -3.26 41.10
CA LYS A 3 -48.75 -3.47 42.09
C LYS A 3 -47.54 -4.28 41.56
N LYS A 4 -47.73 -5.05 40.48
CA LYS A 4 -46.72 -5.90 39.84
C LYS A 4 -45.52 -5.10 39.30
N TYR A 5 -45.74 -3.85 38.90
CA TYR A 5 -44.69 -3.02 38.29
C TYR A 5 -43.89 -2.20 39.31
N LYS A 6 -44.40 -2.04 40.54
CA LYS A 6 -43.75 -1.24 41.58
C LYS A 6 -42.41 -1.81 42.04
N LYS A 7 -42.31 -3.15 42.14
CA LYS A 7 -41.07 -3.85 42.50
C LYS A 7 -40.00 -3.71 41.40
N LEU A 8 -40.41 -3.56 40.15
CA LEU A 8 -39.50 -3.38 39.02
C LEU A 8 -38.88 -1.98 39.10
N ASN A 9 -39.71 -0.96 39.32
CA ASN A 9 -39.24 0.44 39.44
C ASN A 9 -38.29 0.63 40.62
N GLU A 10 -38.54 -0.03 41.75
CA GLU A 10 -37.62 -0.06 42.91
C GLU A 10 -36.28 -0.76 42.60
N THR A 11 -36.30 -1.83 41.82
CA THR A 11 -35.07 -2.57 41.45
C THR A 11 -34.19 -1.75 40.50
N PHE A 12 -34.79 -0.89 39.69
CA PHE A 12 -34.10 -0.05 38.72
C PHE A 12 -33.91 1.40 39.19
N ASN A 13 -34.26 1.73 40.45
CA ASN A 13 -34.21 3.10 41.00
C ASN A 13 -34.91 4.15 40.12
N ILE A 14 -36.02 3.79 39.49
CA ILE A 14 -36.81 4.70 38.67
C ILE A 14 -37.93 5.26 39.56
N ASP A 15 -37.89 6.57 39.84
CA ASP A 15 -38.96 7.25 40.57
C ASP A 15 -40.13 7.52 39.62
N ASP A 16 -41.37 7.19 40.05
CA ASP A 16 -42.58 7.28 39.22
C ASP A 16 -42.96 8.73 38.87
N ASN A 17 -42.22 9.73 39.36
CA ASN A 17 -42.53 11.17 39.21
C ASN A 17 -41.47 11.96 38.42
N SER A 18 -40.52 11.31 37.77
CA SER A 18 -39.57 12.00 36.88
C SER A 18 -39.90 11.71 35.42
N ASP A 19 -40.46 12.70 34.72
CA ASP A 19 -40.49 12.79 33.25
C ASP A 19 -39.07 13.01 32.68
N GLU A 20 -38.10 12.24 33.16
CA GLU A 20 -36.74 12.28 32.64
C GLU A 20 -36.60 11.11 31.67
N VAL A 21 -36.93 11.39 30.41
CA VAL A 21 -36.62 10.51 29.29
C VAL A 21 -35.10 10.36 29.26
N ILE A 22 -34.61 9.25 29.80
CA ILE A 22 -33.22 8.84 29.64
C ILE A 22 -33.04 8.55 28.16
N HIS A 23 -32.49 9.53 27.43
CA HIS A 23 -31.90 9.26 26.13
C HIS A 23 -30.79 8.24 26.39
N PRO A 24 -30.84 7.03 25.82
CA PRO A 24 -29.66 6.18 25.84
C PRO A 24 -28.57 7.02 25.18
N GLU A 25 -27.50 7.27 25.92
CA GLU A 25 -26.28 7.76 25.31
C GLU A 25 -25.85 6.65 24.37
N ILE A 26 -26.27 6.80 23.11
CA ILE A 26 -25.71 6.09 21.98
C ILE A 26 -24.27 6.54 22.03
N ALA A 27 -23.42 5.75 22.66
CA ALA A 27 -22.00 5.81 22.43
C ALA A 27 -21.88 5.83 20.91
N GLU A 28 -21.47 6.97 20.35
CA GLU A 28 -21.18 7.09 18.94
C GLU A 28 -20.12 6.02 18.67
N GLU A 29 -20.56 4.85 18.22
CA GLU A 29 -19.71 3.95 17.47
C GLU A 29 -19.44 4.70 16.17
N SER A 30 -18.44 5.59 16.26
CA SER A 30 -17.69 6.08 15.13
C SER A 30 -17.54 4.92 14.15
N PRO A 31 -17.90 5.08 12.87
CA PRO A 31 -17.77 4.01 11.92
C PRO A 31 -16.28 3.64 11.88
N LYS A 32 -15.92 2.54 12.57
CA LYS A 32 -14.54 2.05 12.59
C LYS A 32 -14.16 1.78 11.15
N GLU A 33 -13.27 2.62 10.68
CA GLU A 33 -12.64 2.64 9.38
C GLU A 33 -12.43 1.21 8.85
N ILE A 34 -13.17 0.87 7.81
CA ILE A 34 -12.84 -0.28 6.94
C ILE A 34 -11.77 0.15 5.92
N VAL A 35 -11.23 1.38 6.06
CA VAL A 35 -10.21 1.98 5.17
C VAL A 35 -8.79 1.53 5.54
N THR A 36 -8.54 1.11 6.78
CA THR A 36 -7.18 1.15 7.34
C THR A 36 -6.26 -0.04 7.02
N LYS A 37 -6.75 -1.23 6.67
CA LYS A 37 -5.86 -2.41 6.55
C LYS A 37 -5.03 -2.47 5.26
N LYS A 38 -5.52 -1.90 4.16
CA LYS A 38 -4.83 -1.96 2.86
C LYS A 38 -3.81 -0.83 2.70
N GLU A 39 -4.11 0.34 3.29
CA GLU A 39 -3.20 1.48 3.30
C GLU A 39 -2.00 1.25 4.23
N THR A 40 -2.21 0.64 5.41
CA THR A 40 -1.13 0.27 6.32
C THR A 40 -0.11 -0.67 5.68
N LEU A 41 -0.58 -1.70 4.97
CA LEU A 41 0.32 -2.66 4.30
C LEU A 41 1.20 -2.03 3.21
N ILE A 42 0.70 -1.02 2.49
CA ILE A 42 1.50 -0.34 1.46
C ILE A 42 2.55 0.56 2.10
N ASP A 43 2.20 1.21 3.21
CA ASP A 43 3.11 2.05 3.98
C ASP A 43 4.22 1.22 4.65
N ASP A 44 3.87 0.03 5.16
CA ASP A 44 4.81 -0.92 5.75
C ASP A 44 5.85 -1.41 4.73
N ILE A 45 5.42 -1.76 3.50
CA ILE A 45 6.34 -2.17 2.43
C ILE A 45 7.33 -1.05 2.08
N ARG A 46 6.88 0.20 2.05
CA ARG A 46 7.75 1.36 1.79
C ARG A 46 8.75 1.57 2.91
N LYS A 47 8.32 1.47 4.16
CA LYS A 47 9.20 1.57 5.34
C LYS A 47 10.26 0.48 5.34
N ASP A 48 9.87 -0.77 5.11
CA ASP A 48 10.81 -1.90 5.03
C ASP A 48 11.82 -1.70 3.90
N TYR A 49 11.36 -1.22 2.74
CA TYR A 49 12.23 -0.88 1.63
C TYR A 49 13.23 0.24 1.97
N GLU A 50 12.77 1.33 2.56
CA GLU A 50 13.65 2.45 2.93
C GLU A 50 14.67 2.03 3.99
N TYR A 51 14.23 1.27 4.99
CA TYR A 51 15.08 0.74 6.04
C TYR A 51 16.15 -0.20 5.47
N THR A 52 15.75 -1.17 4.65
CA THR A 52 16.70 -2.11 4.03
C THR A 52 17.65 -1.42 3.07
N ARG A 53 17.18 -0.44 2.29
CA ARG A 53 18.03 0.40 1.42
C ARG A 53 19.04 1.22 2.23
N GLY A 54 18.61 1.85 3.32
CA GLY A 54 19.49 2.59 4.23
C GLY A 54 20.56 1.70 4.86
N ASN A 55 20.18 0.50 5.29
CA ASN A 55 21.12 -0.48 5.82
C ASN A 55 22.15 -0.92 4.78
N LEU A 56 21.72 -1.20 3.54
CA LEU A 56 22.63 -1.56 2.46
C LEU A 56 23.61 -0.43 2.13
N TYR A 57 23.16 0.83 2.10
CA TYR A 57 24.07 1.97 1.95
C TYR A 57 25.09 2.05 3.09
N SER A 58 24.64 1.90 4.35
CA SER A 58 25.56 1.92 5.49
C SER A 58 26.60 0.80 5.44
N ILE A 59 26.20 -0.40 5.01
CA ILE A 59 27.12 -1.53 4.83
C ILE A 59 28.13 -1.26 3.72
N ILE A 60 27.69 -0.69 2.59
CA ILE A 60 28.57 -0.38 1.46
C ILE A 60 29.59 0.69 1.86
N GLU A 61 29.15 1.77 2.51
CA GLU A 61 30.01 2.87 2.95
C GLU A 61 31.05 2.39 3.97
N LYS A 62 30.60 1.74 5.05
CA LYS A 62 31.50 1.14 6.05
C LYS A 62 32.39 0.06 5.46
N GLY A 63 31.88 -0.69 4.48
CA GLY A 63 32.63 -1.70 3.76
C GLY A 63 33.77 -1.10 2.95
N GLN A 64 33.52 0.01 2.25
CA GLN A 64 34.56 0.75 1.52
C GLN A 64 35.62 1.33 2.46
N GLU A 65 35.20 1.90 3.59
CA GLU A 65 36.13 2.36 4.63
C GLU A 65 36.98 1.22 5.19
N ALA A 66 36.35 0.09 5.53
CA ALA A 66 37.07 -1.09 6.00
C ALA A 66 38.04 -1.65 4.95
N ILE A 67 37.66 -1.67 3.68
CA ILE A 67 38.55 -2.06 2.57
C ILE A 67 39.78 -1.15 2.52
N ASN A 68 39.59 0.16 2.63
CA ASN A 68 40.70 1.12 2.61
C ASN A 68 41.65 0.91 3.80
N ASN A 69 41.11 0.79 5.02
CA ASN A 69 41.91 0.59 6.23
C ASN A 69 42.70 -0.73 6.18
N VAL A 70 42.08 -1.81 5.70
CA VAL A 70 42.75 -3.12 5.58
C VAL A 70 43.76 -3.10 4.43
N LEU A 71 43.50 -2.36 3.35
CA LEU A 71 44.44 -2.19 2.25
C LEU A 71 45.69 -1.41 2.68
N GLU A 72 45.52 -0.35 3.47
CA GLU A 72 46.62 0.41 4.06
C GLU A 72 47.47 -0.49 4.97
N LEU A 73 46.82 -1.22 5.88
CA LEU A 73 47.51 -2.19 6.74
C LEU A 73 48.24 -3.29 5.93
N ALA A 74 47.64 -3.75 4.82
CA ALA A 74 48.25 -4.75 3.94
C ALA A 74 49.52 -4.21 3.27
N GLN A 75 49.53 -2.92 2.88
CA GLN A 75 50.69 -2.24 2.31
C GLN A 75 51.79 -2.00 3.34
N GLU A 76 51.44 -1.63 4.58
CA GLU A 76 52.41 -1.41 5.66
C GLU A 76 53.12 -2.71 6.08
N THR A 77 52.40 -3.83 6.06
CA THR A 77 52.89 -5.12 6.56
C THR A 77 53.46 -6.03 5.46
N ASP A 78 53.31 -5.65 4.18
CA ASP A 78 53.62 -6.48 3.02
C ASP A 78 53.05 -7.91 3.11
N ALA A 79 51.93 -8.08 3.81
CA ALA A 79 51.35 -9.39 4.12
C ALA A 79 50.46 -9.89 2.97
N PRO A 80 50.84 -10.94 2.21
CA PRO A 80 50.04 -11.42 1.07
C PRO A 80 48.64 -11.89 1.48
N ARG A 81 48.50 -12.38 2.71
CA ARG A 81 47.22 -12.83 3.26
C ARG A 81 46.25 -11.66 3.49
N ALA A 82 46.74 -10.47 3.80
CA ALA A 82 45.90 -9.29 3.99
C ALA A 82 45.24 -8.86 2.67
N TYR A 83 45.96 -8.93 1.54
CA TYR A 83 45.40 -8.67 0.21
C TYR A 83 44.29 -9.66 -0.19
N GLU A 84 44.40 -10.93 0.20
CA GLU A 84 43.32 -11.90 -0.03
C GLU A 84 42.05 -11.54 0.76
N VAL A 85 42.21 -11.10 2.01
CA VAL A 85 41.10 -10.62 2.83
C VAL A 85 40.48 -9.36 2.22
N VAL A 86 41.28 -8.42 1.72
CA VAL A 86 40.79 -7.27 0.96
C VAL A 86 39.96 -7.71 -0.24
N GLY A 87 40.43 -8.68 -1.03
CA GLY A 87 39.67 -9.24 -2.15
C GLY A 87 38.32 -9.84 -1.74
N GLN A 88 38.29 -10.54 -0.59
CA GLN A 88 37.04 -11.08 -0.02
C GLN A 88 36.10 -9.98 0.47
N LEU A 89 36.63 -8.93 1.11
CA LEU A 89 35.85 -7.77 1.54
C LEU A 89 35.24 -7.01 0.35
N ILE A 90 36.03 -6.79 -0.70
CA ILE A 90 35.54 -6.18 -1.96
C ILE A 90 34.38 -7.01 -2.51
N LYS A 91 34.53 -8.34 -2.58
CA LYS A 91 33.45 -9.23 -3.03
C LYS A 91 32.18 -9.06 -2.19
N ASN A 92 32.31 -9.04 -0.86
CA ASN A 92 31.16 -8.85 0.03
C ASN A 92 30.46 -7.50 -0.18
N VAL A 93 31.21 -6.43 -0.42
CA VAL A 93 30.67 -5.10 -0.75
C VAL A 93 29.99 -5.09 -2.12
N SER A 94 30.57 -5.76 -3.11
CA SER A 94 29.95 -5.96 -4.43
C SER A 94 28.62 -6.71 -4.30
N ASP A 95 28.59 -7.82 -3.56
CA ASP A 95 27.37 -8.60 -3.32
C ASP A 95 26.29 -7.76 -2.60
N ALA A 96 26.68 -6.86 -1.68
CA ALA A 96 25.75 -5.93 -1.05
C ALA A 96 25.21 -4.87 -2.03
N THR A 97 26.04 -4.41 -2.95
CA THR A 97 25.66 -3.46 -4.02
C THR A 97 24.70 -4.11 -5.02
N ASP A 98 24.93 -5.37 -5.39
CA ASP A 98 24.02 -6.13 -6.25
C ASP A 98 22.67 -6.36 -5.58
N LYS A 99 22.65 -6.67 -4.28
CA LYS A 99 21.40 -6.77 -3.50
C LYS A 99 20.63 -5.45 -3.47
N LEU A 100 21.31 -4.31 -3.41
CA LEU A 100 20.68 -3.00 -3.48
C LEU A 100 20.02 -2.76 -4.84
N MET A 101 20.70 -3.14 -5.93
CA MET A 101 20.15 -3.07 -7.28
C MET A 101 18.92 -3.99 -7.44
N ASP A 102 18.98 -5.20 -6.93
CA ASP A 102 17.87 -6.14 -6.99
C ASP A 102 16.67 -5.71 -6.15
N LEU A 103 16.91 -5.09 -5.01
CA LEU A 103 15.88 -4.47 -4.18
C LEU A 103 15.14 -3.35 -4.94
N GLN A 104 15.88 -2.49 -5.65
CA GLN A 104 15.29 -1.46 -6.52
C GLN A 104 14.41 -2.08 -7.62
N LYS A 105 14.88 -3.15 -8.28
CA LYS A 105 14.11 -3.86 -9.31
C LYS A 105 12.82 -4.48 -8.74
N LYS A 106 12.90 -5.09 -7.55
CA LYS A 106 11.75 -5.75 -6.91
C LYS A 106 10.64 -4.77 -6.56
N ILE A 107 10.97 -3.59 -6.02
CA ILE A 107 9.95 -2.55 -5.75
C ILE A 107 9.33 -2.03 -7.04
N LYS A 108 10.15 -1.75 -8.05
CA LYS A 108 9.64 -1.31 -9.35
C LYS A 108 8.69 -2.34 -9.97
N ALA A 109 9.06 -3.62 -9.94
CA ALA A 109 8.21 -4.71 -10.41
C ALA A 109 6.90 -4.80 -9.60
N LEU A 110 6.97 -4.62 -8.27
CA LEU A 110 5.79 -4.66 -7.40
C LEU A 110 4.80 -3.53 -7.73
N ASP A 111 5.31 -2.32 -7.96
CA ASP A 111 4.52 -1.16 -8.38
C ASP A 111 3.94 -1.34 -9.79
N GLU A 112 4.70 -1.91 -10.73
CA GLU A 112 4.22 -2.26 -12.07
C GLU A 112 3.11 -3.32 -12.03
N THR A 113 3.19 -4.34 -11.16
CA THR A 113 2.09 -5.30 -10.97
C THR A 113 0.83 -4.69 -10.36
N LYS A 114 0.95 -3.65 -9.54
CA LYS A 114 -0.22 -2.89 -9.02
C LYS A 114 -0.82 -2.01 -10.11
N GLN A 115 -0.01 -1.51 -11.03
CA GLN A 115 -0.46 -0.91 -12.29
C GLN A 115 -0.80 -2.01 -13.30
N GLN A 116 -1.76 -2.88 -12.99
CA GLN A 116 -2.44 -3.63 -14.05
C GLN A 116 -2.99 -2.61 -15.04
N ARG A 117 -2.27 -2.46 -16.16
CA ARG A 117 -2.62 -1.60 -17.27
C ARG A 117 -3.99 -2.05 -17.73
N GLY A 118 -5.03 -1.31 -17.33
CA GLY A 118 -6.33 -1.38 -17.97
C GLY A 118 -6.13 -1.27 -19.49
N PRO A 119 -7.00 -1.88 -20.30
CA PRO A 119 -6.76 -2.08 -21.72
C PRO A 119 -6.29 -0.78 -22.36
N THR A 120 -5.01 -0.75 -22.76
CA THR A 120 -4.35 0.44 -23.33
C THR A 120 -4.80 0.68 -24.77
N ASN A 121 -5.61 -0.24 -25.31
CA ASN A 121 -6.26 -0.13 -26.60
C ASN A 121 -7.60 0.58 -26.42
N VAL A 122 -7.60 1.89 -26.61
CA VAL A 122 -8.85 2.64 -26.84
C VAL A 122 -9.34 2.22 -28.23
N THR A 123 -10.30 1.29 -28.30
CA THR A 123 -10.96 0.97 -29.57
C THR A 123 -11.83 2.16 -29.94
N ASN A 124 -11.28 3.07 -30.73
CA ASN A 124 -11.99 4.25 -31.18
C ASN A 124 -13.10 3.77 -32.13
N ALA A 125 -14.37 3.83 -31.70
CA ALA A 125 -15.52 3.49 -32.53
C ALA A 125 -15.75 4.59 -33.59
N LEU A 126 -14.80 4.73 -34.51
CA LEU A 126 -14.88 5.69 -35.61
C LEU A 126 -15.92 5.17 -36.60
N PHE A 127 -17.06 5.85 -36.69
CA PHE A 127 -18.04 5.61 -37.75
C PHE A 127 -17.52 6.26 -39.05
N VAL A 128 -17.06 5.45 -39.99
CA VAL A 128 -16.65 5.91 -41.33
C VAL A 128 -17.85 5.88 -42.26
N GLY A 129 -18.56 7.00 -42.36
CA GLY A 129 -19.74 7.15 -43.20
C GLY A 129 -20.26 8.59 -43.25
N SER A 130 -21.35 8.83 -43.96
CA SER A 130 -21.95 10.16 -44.03
C SER A 130 -22.71 10.51 -42.74
N THR A 131 -22.82 11.79 -42.41
CA THR A 131 -23.63 12.28 -41.26
C THR A 131 -25.11 11.89 -41.38
N ALA A 132 -25.60 11.72 -42.61
CA ALA A 132 -26.94 11.22 -42.91
C ALA A 132 -27.14 9.75 -42.50
N GLU A 133 -26.15 8.88 -42.76
CA GLU A 133 -26.19 7.47 -42.37
C GLU A 133 -26.08 7.29 -40.85
N LEU A 134 -25.22 8.09 -40.20
CA LEU A 134 -25.13 8.13 -38.74
C LEU A 134 -26.49 8.53 -38.12
N SER A 135 -27.14 9.56 -38.66
CA SER A 135 -28.46 10.02 -38.19
C SER A 135 -29.55 8.97 -38.39
N LYS A 136 -29.52 8.23 -39.50
CA LYS A 136 -30.47 7.13 -39.78
C LYS A 136 -30.24 5.94 -38.84
N MET A 137 -28.99 5.61 -38.53
CA MET A 137 -28.63 4.57 -37.56
C MET A 137 -29.12 4.92 -36.16
N LEU A 138 -28.86 6.14 -35.68
CA LEU A 138 -29.35 6.62 -34.38
C LEU A 138 -30.88 6.59 -34.30
N LYS A 139 -31.58 7.06 -35.33
CA LYS A 139 -33.05 7.06 -35.36
C LYS A 139 -33.63 5.64 -35.38
N SER A 140 -32.95 4.70 -36.04
CA SER A 140 -33.35 3.29 -36.07
C SER A 140 -33.17 2.64 -34.70
N GLN A 141 -32.05 2.90 -34.02
CA GLN A 141 -31.82 2.42 -32.66
C GLN A 141 -32.84 3.00 -31.66
N LEU A 142 -33.11 4.31 -31.72
CA LEU A 142 -34.10 4.96 -30.85
C LEU A 142 -35.53 4.44 -31.07
N LYS A 143 -35.89 4.08 -32.31
CA LYS A 143 -37.18 3.45 -32.61
C LYS A 143 -37.29 2.03 -32.04
N ASN A 144 -36.20 1.25 -32.11
CA ASN A 144 -36.18 -0.10 -31.55
C ASN A 144 -36.27 -0.08 -30.01
N VAL A 145 -35.71 0.94 -29.35
CA VAL A 145 -35.82 1.11 -27.88
C VAL A 145 -37.22 1.56 -27.45
N ASN A 146 -37.93 2.33 -28.28
CA ASN A 146 -39.28 2.82 -28.00
C ASN A 146 -40.40 1.91 -28.55
N GLY A 147 -40.05 0.79 -29.19
CA GLY A 147 -40.99 -0.11 -29.88
C GLY A 147 -41.41 -1.36 -29.10
N ASP A 148 -40.82 -1.62 -27.92
CA ASP A 148 -41.19 -2.73 -27.03
C ASP A 148 -41.89 -2.22 -25.75
N LYS A 149 -42.95 -1.43 -25.95
CA LYS A 149 -44.06 -1.30 -25.01
C LYS A 149 -45.38 -1.31 -25.76
#